data_AF-A0A8B9WDY8-F1
#
_entry.id   AF-A0A8B9WDY8-F1
#
_cell.length_a   1.000
_cell.length_b   1.000
_cell.length_c   1.000
_cell.angle_alpha   90.00
_cell.angle_beta   90.00
_cell.angle_gamma   90.00
#
_symmetry.space_group_name_H-M   'P 1'
#
loop_
_entity.id
_entity.type
_entity.pdbx_description
1 polymer ?
#
loop_
_entity_poly.entity_id
_entity_poly.type
_entity_poly.pdbx_seq_one_letter_code
_entity_poly.pdbx_strand_id
1 'polypeptide(L)'
;MWLYLVVLVGLYYLLRWYRERQVVSHLRDKFVFITGCDSGFGNLLARQLDLRGLRVLAACLTEKGAEQLRNQTSDRLQTVILDVTKTDSVAAATEWVKERVGDRVMKSVDLLETTSCQDLSLVTNCMEHALTACHPRTRYSPGWDAKFIYLPMSYLPSFLVDLMVYWRNPRPAKAL
;
A
#
# COMPACT_ATOMS: atom_id res chain seq x y z
N MET A 1 41.49 -10.51 10.15
CA MET A 1 40.62 -9.85 9.15
C MET A 1 39.19 -10.40 9.14
N TRP A 2 38.98 -11.73 9.11
CA TRP A 2 37.63 -12.32 9.10
C TRP A 2 36.78 -12.09 10.35
N LEU A 3 37.38 -12.02 11.55
CA LEU A 3 36.65 -11.72 12.80
C LEU A 3 35.96 -10.34 12.76
N TYR A 4 36.63 -9.32 12.22
CA TYR A 4 36.03 -7.98 12.06
C TYR A 4 34.86 -7.98 11.08
N LEU A 5 34.94 -8.77 10.00
CA LEU A 5 33.84 -8.95 9.05
C LEU A 5 32.63 -9.62 9.72
N VAL A 6 32.84 -10.68 10.51
CA VAL A 6 31.76 -11.37 11.24
C VAL A 6 31.12 -10.43 12.26
N VAL A 7 31.91 -9.63 12.98
CA VAL A 7 31.39 -8.63 13.94
C VAL A 7 30.58 -7.54 13.22
N LEU A 8 31.05 -7.02 12.08
CA LEU A 8 30.32 -6.03 11.29
C LEU A 8 29.00 -6.58 10.75
N VAL A 9 28.99 -7.81 10.25
CA VAL A 9 27.78 -8.48 9.75
C VAL A 9 26.80 -8.74 10.90
N GLY A 10 27.29 -9.23 12.04
CA GLY A 10 26.47 -9.43 13.24
C GLY A 10 25.87 -8.12 13.77
N LEU A 11 26.67 -7.05 13.83
CA LEU A 11 26.19 -5.72 14.21
C LEU A 11 25.16 -5.19 13.21
N TYR A 12 25.37 -5.40 11.90
CA TYR A 12 24.41 -5.03 10.86
C TYR A 12 23.07 -5.75 11.05
N TYR A 13 23.07 -7.06 11.27
CA TYR A 13 21.83 -7.81 11.54
C TYR A 13 21.17 -7.39 12.85
N LEU A 14 21.94 -7.09 13.90
CA LEU A 14 21.41 -6.62 15.19
C LEU A 14 20.78 -5.23 15.06
N LEU A 15 21.46 -4.28 14.42
CA LEU A 15 20.94 -2.94 14.14
C LEU A 15 19.70 -3.01 13.25
N ARG A 16 19.74 -3.86 12.21
CA ARG A 16 18.60 -4.11 11.33
C ARG A 16 17.42 -4.69 12.10
N TRP A 17 17.64 -5.70 12.93
CA TRP A 17 16.61 -6.31 13.79
C TRP A 17 16.00 -5.31 14.76
N TYR A 18 16.83 -4.47 15.39
CA TYR A 18 16.36 -3.42 16.29
C TYR A 18 15.50 -2.40 15.53
N ARG A 19 15.94 -1.94 14.36
CA ARG A 19 15.23 -0.97 13.53
C ARG A 19 13.91 -1.51 12.98
N GLU A 20 13.87 -2.78 12.57
CA GLU A 20 12.65 -3.44 12.07
C GLU A 20 11.59 -3.66 13.16
N ARG A 21 11.99 -3.69 14.44
CA ARG A 21 11.06 -3.83 15.58
C ARG A 21 10.48 -2.52 16.10
N GLN A 22 10.92 -1.38 15.58
CA GLN A 22 10.36 -0.10 16.00
C GLN A 22 8.90 0.02 15.52
N VAL A 23 7.98 0.17 16.47
CA VAL A 23 6.56 0.40 16.19
C VAL A 23 6.29 1.89 16.29
N VAL A 24 5.51 2.40 15.34
CA VAL A 24 5.20 3.82 15.25
C VAL A 24 4.38 4.27 16.48
N SER A 25 4.85 5.29 17.18
CA SER A 25 4.13 5.97 18.27
C SER A 25 2.88 6.70 17.75
N HIS A 26 1.85 6.90 18.59
CA HIS A 26 0.63 7.64 18.27
C HIS A 26 -0.17 7.08 17.06
N LEU A 27 -0.48 5.79 17.10
CA LEU A 27 -1.28 5.12 16.07
C LEU A 27 -2.70 5.71 15.88
N ARG A 28 -3.25 6.39 16.89
CA ARG A 28 -4.61 6.95 16.89
C ARG A 28 -4.81 8.12 15.93
N ASP A 29 -3.72 8.79 15.55
CA ASP A 29 -3.76 9.97 14.68
C ASP A 29 -3.53 9.60 13.21
N LYS A 30 -3.28 8.30 12.95
CA LYS A 30 -3.02 7.78 11.61
C LYS A 30 -4.28 7.14 11.03
N PHE A 31 -4.49 7.43 9.76
CA PHE A 31 -5.56 6.85 8.96
C PHE A 31 -5.00 5.77 8.06
N VAL A 32 -5.74 4.68 7.91
CA VAL A 32 -5.45 3.61 6.96
C VAL A 32 -6.69 3.40 6.11
N PHE A 33 -6.54 3.51 4.79
CA PHE A 33 -7.59 3.16 3.84
C PHE A 33 -7.33 1.75 3.30
N ILE A 34 -8.33 0.87 3.37
CA ILE A 34 -8.23 -0.53 2.95
C ILE A 34 -9.35 -0.82 1.97
N THR A 35 -9.02 -1.22 0.75
CA THR A 35 -10.00 -1.72 -0.22
C THR A 35 -10.22 -3.22 -0.04
N GLY A 36 -11.42 -3.73 -0.35
CA GLY A 36 -11.74 -5.15 -0.29
C GLY A 36 -11.90 -5.69 1.14
N CYS A 37 -12.69 -5.01 1.96
CA CYS A 37 -12.90 -5.38 3.38
C CYS A 37 -14.11 -6.30 3.63
N ASP A 38 -14.82 -6.77 2.59
CA ASP A 38 -15.99 -7.64 2.76
C ASP A 38 -15.65 -8.96 3.46
N SER A 39 -14.54 -9.60 3.09
CA SER A 39 -14.14 -10.90 3.62
C SER A 39 -12.62 -11.13 3.57
N GLY A 40 -12.16 -12.29 4.09
CA GLY A 40 -10.78 -12.72 3.99
C GLY A 40 -9.79 -11.81 4.72
N PHE A 41 -8.61 -11.61 4.11
CA PHE A 41 -7.50 -10.90 4.73
C PHE A 41 -7.79 -9.41 4.96
N GLY A 42 -8.50 -8.73 4.05
CA GLY A 42 -8.85 -7.32 4.19
C GLY A 42 -9.72 -7.09 5.43
N ASN A 43 -10.75 -7.92 5.61
CA ASN A 43 -11.62 -7.88 6.78
C ASN A 43 -10.86 -8.13 8.09
N LEU A 44 -10.04 -9.18 8.13
CA LEU A 44 -9.23 -9.51 9.30
C LEU A 44 -8.24 -8.40 9.66
N LEU A 45 -7.59 -7.82 8.65
CA LEU A 45 -6.65 -6.72 8.83
C LEU A 45 -7.37 -5.47 9.37
N ALA A 46 -8.52 -5.11 8.81
CA ALA A 46 -9.30 -3.96 9.25
C ALA A 46 -9.66 -4.07 10.74
N ARG A 47 -10.11 -5.25 11.18
CA ARG A 47 -10.40 -5.55 12.59
C ARG A 47 -9.15 -5.49 13.47
N GLN A 48 -8.03 -6.05 13.00
CA GLN A 48 -6.79 -6.05 13.76
C GLN A 48 -6.22 -4.63 13.95
N LEU A 49 -6.34 -3.76 12.95
CA LEU A 49 -5.90 -2.38 13.04
C LEU A 49 -6.83 -1.51 13.91
N ASP A 50 -8.14 -1.76 13.87
CA ASP A 50 -9.11 -1.13 14.78
C ASP A 50 -8.80 -1.47 16.25
N LEU A 51 -8.51 -2.75 16.55
CA LEU A 51 -8.10 -3.19 17.89
C LEU A 51 -6.77 -2.55 18.34
N ARG A 52 -5.86 -2.25 17.41
CA ARG A 52 -4.61 -1.51 17.69
C ARG A 52 -4.84 0.00 17.87
N GLY A 53 -6.06 0.48 17.62
CA GLY A 53 -6.48 1.86 17.84
C GLY A 53 -6.23 2.80 16.66
N LEU A 54 -5.96 2.27 15.47
CA LEU A 54 -5.86 3.07 14.24
C LEU A 54 -7.25 3.49 13.75
N ARG A 55 -7.32 4.60 13.00
CA ARG A 55 -8.55 4.99 12.29
C ARG A 55 -8.57 4.29 10.94
N VAL A 56 -9.50 3.36 10.77
CA VAL A 56 -9.57 2.52 9.57
C VAL A 56 -10.74 2.99 8.71
N LEU A 57 -10.44 3.30 7.45
CA LEU A 57 -11.40 3.62 6.41
C LEU A 57 -11.52 2.38 5.51
N ALA A 58 -12.53 1.57 5.75
CA ALA A 58 -12.70 0.27 5.10
C ALA A 58 -13.64 0.37 3.91
N ALA A 59 -13.14 0.08 2.72
CA ALA A 59 -13.93 0.03 1.49
C ALA A 59 -14.43 -1.41 1.26
N CYS A 60 -15.74 -1.56 1.16
CA CYS A 60 -16.41 -2.83 0.89
C CYS A 60 -17.18 -2.73 -0.44
N LEU A 61 -17.24 -3.83 -1.19
CA LEU A 61 -18.05 -3.93 -2.41
C LEU A 61 -19.54 -4.04 -2.07
N THR A 62 -19.88 -4.68 -0.95
CA THR A 62 -21.28 -4.96 -0.56
C THR A 62 -21.69 -4.26 0.72
N GLU A 63 -22.96 -3.84 0.78
CA GLU A 63 -23.54 -3.26 2.00
C GLU A 63 -23.55 -4.26 3.16
N LYS A 64 -23.87 -5.53 2.89
CA LYS A 64 -23.86 -6.60 3.90
C LYS A 64 -22.48 -6.78 4.52
N GLY A 65 -21.41 -6.78 3.71
CA GLY A 65 -20.04 -6.88 4.20
C GLY A 65 -19.64 -5.66 5.03
N ALA A 66 -20.02 -4.47 4.59
CA ALA A 66 -19.79 -3.23 5.33
C ALA A 66 -20.50 -3.22 6.69
N GLU A 67 -21.77 -3.64 6.75
CA GLU A 67 -22.54 -3.70 7.99
C GLU A 67 -22.00 -4.75 8.96
N GLN A 68 -21.65 -5.95 8.46
CA GLN A 68 -21.04 -6.99 9.27
C GLN A 68 -19.73 -6.52 9.90
N LEU A 69 -18.88 -5.83 9.13
CA LEU A 69 -17.63 -5.30 9.64
C LEU A 69 -17.89 -4.20 10.67
N ARG A 70 -18.82 -3.28 10.41
CA ARG A 70 -19.18 -2.19 11.33
C ARG A 70 -19.73 -2.72 12.66
N ASN A 71 -20.55 -3.76 12.63
CA ASN A 71 -21.10 -4.37 13.84
C ASN A 71 -20.05 -5.10 14.71
N GLN A 72 -18.92 -5.49 14.12
CA GLN A 72 -17.85 -6.21 14.80
C GLN A 72 -16.69 -5.30 15.26
N THR A 73 -16.76 -3.99 15.00
CA THR A 73 -15.65 -3.05 15.17
C THR A 73 -16.09 -1.80 15.93
N SER A 74 -15.13 -0.98 16.33
CA SER A 74 -15.39 0.26 17.06
C SER A 74 -15.77 1.43 16.14
N ASP A 75 -16.28 2.52 16.71
CA ASP A 75 -16.67 3.75 15.97
C ASP A 75 -15.52 4.41 15.17
N ARG A 76 -14.28 3.98 15.42
CA ARG A 76 -13.09 4.43 14.69
C ARG A 76 -12.95 3.81 13.32
N LEU A 77 -13.59 2.67 13.09
CA LEU A 77 -13.66 2.06 11.77
C LEU A 77 -14.90 2.58 11.07
N GLN A 78 -14.69 3.20 9.91
CA GLN A 78 -15.76 3.70 9.07
C GLN A 78 -15.74 2.96 7.75
N THR A 79 -16.92 2.56 7.30
CA THR A 79 -17.09 1.81 6.06
C THR A 79 -17.60 2.70 4.94
N VAL A 80 -17.14 2.44 3.72
CA VAL A 80 -17.63 3.06 2.49
C VAL A 80 -17.88 1.98 1.45
N ILE A 81 -18.94 2.13 0.66
CA ILE A 81 -19.21 1.24 -0.46
C ILE A 81 -18.35 1.68 -1.64
N LEU A 82 -17.52 0.78 -2.15
CA LEU A 82 -16.61 1.04 -3.25
C LEU A 82 -16.61 -0.13 -4.23
N ASP A 83 -17.00 0.17 -5.46
CA ASP A 83 -16.76 -0.67 -6.62
C ASP A 83 -15.55 -0.11 -7.38
N VAL A 84 -14.40 -0.78 -7.24
CA VAL A 84 -13.13 -0.36 -7.86
C VAL A 84 -13.20 -0.38 -9.39
N THR A 85 -14.17 -1.09 -9.98
CA THR A 85 -14.35 -1.14 -11.44
C THR A 85 -15.04 0.11 -12.00
N LYS A 86 -15.68 0.91 -11.14
CA LYS A 86 -16.45 2.10 -11.54
C LYS A 86 -15.75 3.37 -11.10
N THR A 87 -15.35 4.18 -12.07
CA THR A 87 -14.67 5.46 -11.82
C THR A 87 -15.48 6.40 -10.93
N ASP A 88 -16.81 6.46 -11.11
CA ASP A 88 -17.68 7.32 -10.29
C ASP A 88 -17.69 6.89 -8.82
N SER A 89 -17.68 5.57 -8.55
CA SER A 89 -17.62 5.03 -7.18
C SER A 89 -16.27 5.32 -6.54
N VAL A 90 -15.19 5.25 -7.32
CA VAL A 90 -13.84 5.61 -6.86
C VAL A 90 -13.78 7.10 -6.54
N ALA A 91 -14.29 7.98 -7.40
CA ALA A 91 -14.32 9.42 -7.16
C ALA A 91 -15.08 9.77 -5.87
N ALA A 92 -16.27 9.19 -5.67
CA ALA A 92 -17.07 9.38 -4.47
C ALA A 92 -16.34 8.89 -3.19
N ALA A 93 -15.68 7.72 -3.26
CA ALA A 93 -14.90 7.23 -2.13
C ALA A 93 -13.69 8.13 -1.84
N THR A 94 -13.04 8.65 -2.87
CA THR A 94 -11.93 9.60 -2.73
C THR A 94 -12.39 10.89 -2.05
N GLU A 95 -13.53 11.46 -2.43
CA GLU A 95 -14.12 12.64 -1.76
C GLU A 95 -14.46 12.35 -0.30
N TRP A 96 -15.07 11.19 -0.02
CA TRP A 96 -15.39 10.75 1.33
C TRP A 96 -14.15 10.59 2.22
N VAL A 97 -13.04 10.11 1.66
CA VAL A 97 -11.73 10.03 2.34
C VAL A 97 -11.13 11.43 2.53
N LYS A 98 -11.23 12.31 1.51
CA LYS A 98 -10.76 13.72 1.57
C LYS A 98 -11.36 14.45 2.76
N GLU A 99 -12.66 14.29 2.97
CA GLU A 99 -13.39 14.89 4.10
C GLU A 99 -12.86 14.43 5.47
N ARG A 100 -12.41 13.18 5.61
CA ARG A 100 -12.04 12.55 6.89
C ARG A 100 -10.58 12.73 7.29
N VAL A 101 -9.68 12.70 6.30
CA VAL A 101 -8.22 12.69 6.54
C VAL A 101 -7.64 14.11 6.52
N GLY A 102 -8.31 15.06 5.85
CA GLY A 102 -7.89 16.45 5.74
C GLY A 102 -6.77 16.72 4.72
N ASP A 103 -6.55 18.00 4.40
CA ASP A 103 -5.80 18.45 3.22
C ASP A 103 -4.31 18.05 3.16
N ARG A 104 -3.67 17.79 4.30
CA ARG A 104 -2.20 17.53 4.32
C ARG A 104 -1.82 16.18 3.71
N VAL A 105 -2.65 15.15 3.89
CA VAL A 105 -2.37 13.80 3.37
C VAL A 105 -2.70 13.73 1.88
N MET A 106 -3.72 14.48 1.44
CA MET A 106 -4.25 14.39 0.09
C MET A 106 -3.26 14.81 -1.00
N LYS A 107 -2.40 15.81 -0.72
CA LYS A 107 -1.35 16.26 -1.66
C LYS A 107 -0.42 15.13 -2.13
N SER A 108 -0.18 14.13 -1.28
CA SER A 108 0.68 13.00 -1.65
C SER A 108 -0.05 11.97 -2.52
N VAL A 109 -1.38 11.89 -2.39
CA VAL A 109 -2.24 10.97 -3.14
C VAL A 109 -2.53 11.52 -4.54
N ASP A 110 -2.85 12.82 -4.66
CA ASP A 110 -3.09 13.46 -5.97
C ASP A 110 -1.84 13.35 -6.90
N LEU A 111 -0.64 13.38 -6.31
CA LEU A 111 0.64 13.16 -7.01
C LEU A 111 0.76 11.74 -7.59
N LEU A 112 0.20 10.73 -6.91
CA LEU A 112 0.17 9.34 -7.39
C LEU A 112 -0.92 9.12 -8.44
N GLU A 113 -2.07 9.80 -8.30
CA GLU A 113 -3.16 9.73 -9.29
C GLU A 113 -2.72 10.28 -10.65
N THR A 114 -1.91 11.34 -10.65
CA THR A 114 -1.33 11.95 -11.87
C THR A 114 -0.37 10.99 -12.62
N THR A 115 0.15 9.95 -11.95
CA THR A 115 1.08 8.98 -12.55
C THR A 115 0.40 7.69 -13.04
N SER A 116 -0.92 7.57 -12.89
CA SER A 116 -1.65 6.37 -13.30
C SER A 116 -1.80 6.29 -14.83
N CYS A 117 -1.30 5.20 -15.42
CA CYS A 117 -1.42 4.94 -16.85
C CYS A 117 -2.81 4.37 -17.17
N GLN A 118 -3.59 5.07 -17.99
CA GLN A 118 -4.95 4.64 -18.36
C GLN A 118 -4.99 3.54 -19.44
N ASP A 119 -3.83 3.14 -19.98
CA ASP A 119 -3.77 2.19 -21.10
C ASP A 119 -3.77 0.73 -20.62
N LEU A 120 -4.96 0.12 -20.59
CA LEU A 120 -5.14 -1.29 -20.25
C LEU A 120 -4.47 -2.23 -21.27
N SER A 121 -4.17 -1.77 -22.48
CA SER A 121 -3.62 -2.62 -23.55
C SER A 121 -2.27 -3.22 -23.18
N LEU A 122 -1.50 -2.51 -22.33
CA LEU A 122 -0.20 -2.99 -21.82
C LEU A 122 -0.33 -4.32 -21.07
N VAL A 123 -1.42 -4.50 -20.32
CA VAL A 123 -1.70 -5.71 -19.56
C VAL A 123 -2.27 -6.79 -20.48
N THR A 124 -3.24 -6.45 -21.32
CA THR A 124 -3.88 -7.42 -22.22
C THR A 124 -2.88 -8.00 -23.22
N ASN A 125 -1.94 -7.21 -23.74
CA ASN A 125 -0.87 -7.69 -24.63
C ASN A 125 0.07 -8.67 -23.92
N CYS A 126 0.36 -8.46 -22.63
CA CYS A 126 1.14 -9.41 -21.84
C CYS A 126 0.38 -10.73 -21.65
N MET A 127 -0.92 -10.66 -21.40
CA MET A 127 -1.78 -11.84 -21.28
C MET A 127 -1.88 -12.59 -22.62
N GLU A 128 -2.08 -11.88 -23.73
CA GLU A 128 -2.13 -12.45 -25.08
C GLU A 128 -0.83 -13.20 -25.40
N HIS A 129 0.33 -12.57 -25.19
CA HIS A 129 1.62 -13.24 -25.38
C HIS A 129 1.79 -14.43 -24.43
N ALA A 130 1.31 -14.37 -23.20
CA ALA A 130 1.39 -15.49 -22.25
C ALA A 130 0.57 -16.70 -22.70
N LEU A 131 -0.55 -16.48 -23.38
CA LEU A 131 -1.45 -17.54 -23.84
C LEU A 131 -1.08 -18.07 -25.24
N THR A 132 -0.51 -17.24 -26.11
CA THR A 132 -0.28 -17.58 -27.52
C THR A 132 1.16 -17.98 -27.85
N ALA A 133 2.14 -17.62 -27.01
CA ALA A 133 3.54 -17.93 -27.30
C ALA A 133 3.86 -19.42 -27.05
N CYS A 134 4.60 -20.04 -27.97
CA CYS A 134 5.13 -21.40 -27.77
C CYS A 134 6.07 -21.52 -26.55
N HIS A 135 6.66 -20.39 -26.11
CA HIS A 135 7.57 -20.30 -24.96
C HIS A 135 7.19 -19.08 -24.09
N PRO A 136 6.17 -19.19 -23.23
CA PRO A 136 5.71 -18.08 -22.40
C PRO A 136 6.77 -17.70 -21.35
N ARG A 137 6.82 -16.41 -20.99
CA ARG A 137 7.73 -15.91 -19.94
C ARG A 137 7.18 -16.26 -18.56
N THR A 138 8.08 -16.54 -17.61
CA THR A 138 7.72 -16.75 -16.20
C THR A 138 7.35 -15.46 -15.47
N ARG A 139 7.74 -14.30 -16.01
CA ARG A 139 7.41 -12.98 -15.46
C ARG A 139 7.11 -12.00 -16.58
N TYR A 140 5.94 -11.37 -16.51
CA TYR A 140 5.53 -10.25 -17.36
C TYR A 140 5.52 -8.96 -16.55
N SER A 141 5.98 -7.88 -17.16
CA SER A 141 5.95 -6.54 -16.56
C SER A 141 5.27 -5.61 -17.58
N PRO A 142 3.97 -5.31 -17.38
CA PRO A 142 3.22 -4.43 -18.27
C PRO A 142 3.68 -2.98 -18.06
N GLY A 143 3.98 -2.28 -19.16
CA GLY A 143 4.45 -0.89 -19.11
C GLY A 143 5.97 -0.72 -19.09
N TRP A 144 6.40 0.49 -19.46
CA TRP A 144 7.82 0.87 -19.50
C TRP A 144 8.33 1.25 -18.11
N ASP A 145 7.48 1.88 -17.32
CA ASP A 145 7.69 2.16 -15.89
C ASP A 145 7.97 0.87 -15.09
N ALA A 146 7.22 -0.20 -15.32
CA ALA A 146 7.46 -1.48 -14.65
C ALA A 146 8.84 -2.06 -14.98
N LYS A 147 9.26 -1.99 -16.25
CA LYS A 147 10.53 -2.57 -16.71
C LYS A 147 11.77 -1.75 -16.33
N PHE A 148 11.67 -0.43 -16.40
CA PHE A 148 12.82 0.46 -16.23
C PHE A 148 12.88 1.16 -14.88
N ILE A 149 11.77 1.23 -14.13
CA ILE A 149 11.72 1.88 -12.81
C ILE A 149 11.52 0.83 -11.72
N TYR A 150 10.39 0.13 -11.72
CA TYR A 150 10.02 -0.75 -10.60
C TYR A 150 10.87 -2.02 -10.53
N LEU A 151 11.17 -2.64 -11.67
CA LEU A 151 11.98 -3.86 -11.70
C LEU A 151 13.41 -3.61 -11.18
N PRO A 152 14.18 -2.60 -11.65
CA PRO A 152 15.47 -2.27 -11.05
C PRO A 152 15.37 -1.90 -9.56
N MET A 153 14.34 -1.13 -9.18
CA MET A 153 14.10 -0.75 -7.79
C MET A 153 13.88 -1.97 -6.87
N SER A 154 13.24 -3.02 -7.36
CA SER A 154 13.03 -4.26 -6.60
C SER A 154 14.32 -5.02 -6.24
N TYR A 155 15.40 -4.80 -7.01
CA TYR A 155 16.71 -5.42 -6.78
C TYR A 155 17.70 -4.49 -6.03
N LEU A 156 17.35 -3.22 -5.83
CA LEU A 156 18.17 -2.26 -5.10
C LEU A 156 18.07 -2.48 -3.58
N PRO A 157 19.17 -2.28 -2.83
CA PRO A 157 19.13 -2.24 -1.37
C PRO A 157 18.07 -1.26 -0.85
N SER A 158 17.33 -1.64 0.20
CA SER A 158 16.24 -0.83 0.77
C SER A 158 16.66 0.60 1.12
N PHE A 159 17.90 0.80 1.58
CA PHE A 159 18.40 2.15 1.91
C PHE A 159 18.50 3.08 0.69
N LEU A 160 18.81 2.56 -0.51
CA LEU A 160 18.86 3.35 -1.74
C LEU A 160 17.45 3.67 -2.23
N VAL A 161 16.55 2.69 -2.18
CA VAL A 161 15.15 2.88 -2.53
C VAL A 161 14.51 3.93 -1.62
N ASP A 162 14.69 3.80 -0.30
CA ASP A 162 14.21 4.75 0.70
C ASP A 162 14.78 6.15 0.45
N LEU A 163 16.08 6.28 0.13
CA LEU A 163 16.70 7.57 -0.20
C LEU A 163 16.06 8.22 -1.44
N MET A 164 15.86 7.45 -2.52
CA MET A 164 15.21 7.94 -3.75
C MET A 164 13.76 8.37 -3.49
N VAL A 165 13.00 7.57 -2.73
CA VAL A 165 11.59 7.87 -2.39
C VAL A 165 11.50 9.09 -1.47
N TYR A 166 12.33 9.18 -0.43
CA TYR A 166 12.33 10.30 0.53
C TYR A 166 12.91 11.59 -0.04
N TRP A 167 13.66 11.55 -1.14
CA TRP A 167 14.11 12.77 -1.81
C TRP A 167 12.96 13.47 -2.52
N ARG A 168 12.01 12.71 -3.07
CA ARG A 168 10.91 13.22 -3.88
C ARG A 168 9.62 13.43 -3.09
N ASN A 169 9.42 12.69 -1.99
CA ASN A 169 8.20 12.70 -1.20
C ASN A 169 8.42 13.25 0.22
N PRO A 170 7.38 13.86 0.83
CA PRO A 170 7.45 14.28 2.23
C PRO A 170 7.73 13.07 3.13
N ARG A 171 8.69 13.24 4.05
CA ARG A 171 9.02 12.18 5.02
C ARG A 171 7.80 11.92 5.90
N PRO A 172 7.39 10.65 6.09
CA PRO A 172 6.34 10.34 7.04
C PRO A 172 6.75 10.84 8.43
N ALA A 173 5.78 11.32 9.21
CA ALA A 173 6.03 11.76 10.59
C ALA A 173 6.84 10.69 11.32
N LYS A 174 7.99 11.10 11.87
CA LYS A 174 8.94 10.19 12.53
C LYS A 174 8.19 9.34 13.53
N ALA A 175 8.28 8.02 13.38
CA ALA A 175 8.11 7.13 14.51
C ALA A 175 9.22 7.54 15.49
N LEU A 176 8.83 8.15 16.61
CA LEU A 176 9.77 8.54 17.66
C LEU A 176 10.49 7.31 18.20
#